data_AF-A0A1S4ANB7-F1
#
_entry.id   AF-A0A1S4ANB7-F1
#
_cell.length_a   1.000
_cell.length_b   1.000
_cell.length_c   1.000
_cell.angle_alpha   90.00
_cell.angle_beta   90.00
_cell.angle_gamma   90.00
#
_symmetry.space_group_name_H-M   'P 1'
#
loop_
_entity.id
_entity.type
_entity.pdbx_description
1 polymer ?
#
loop_
_entity_poly.entity_id
_entity_poly.type
_entity_poly.pdbx_seq_one_letter_code
_entity_poly.pdbx_strand_id
1 'polypeptide(L)'
;MSESSCSSKRRCFCGDIANNFTSTTVYNPGRRFYKCAKPENESCGFWEWQDEVLLDRALVVINNFKSKFDVAQVQLITLNKALDACKIERERLMQKVDALEAINIVEANKARELEEKVLKLKMFIIISCALFVGFVTAFLMK
;
A
#
# COMPACT_ATOMS: atom_id res chain seq x y z
N MET A 1 15.55 -2.32 44.26
CA MET A 1 14.86 -1.79 45.45
C MET A 1 13.44 -1.50 45.00
N SER A 2 12.47 -2.27 45.50
CA SER A 2 11.08 -2.23 45.04
C SER A 2 10.42 -0.97 45.59
N GLU A 3 10.11 -0.01 44.72
CA GLU A 3 9.27 1.13 45.05
C GLU A 3 7.88 0.61 45.40
N SER A 4 7.65 0.44 46.70
CA SER A 4 6.35 0.31 47.32
C SER A 4 5.53 1.55 46.93
N SER A 5 4.71 1.41 45.89
CA SER A 5 3.61 2.32 45.59
C SER A 5 2.78 2.44 46.87
N CYS A 6 2.97 3.55 47.59
CA CYS A 6 2.15 3.91 48.73
C CYS A 6 0.77 4.28 48.17
N SER A 7 -0.06 3.26 47.91
CA SER A 7 -1.49 3.41 47.69
C SER A 7 -2.02 4.17 48.89
N SER A 8 -2.20 5.48 48.70
CA SER A 8 -2.76 6.37 49.70
C SER A 8 -4.18 5.87 49.94
N LYS A 9 -4.38 5.11 51.02
CA LYS A 9 -5.68 4.51 51.35
C LYS A 9 -6.73 5.63 51.37
N ARG A 10 -7.64 5.63 50.37
CA ARG A 10 -8.70 6.65 50.24
C ARG A 10 -9.64 6.54 51.44
N ARG A 11 -9.96 7.68 52.07
CA ARG A 11 -10.92 7.73 53.18
C ARG A 11 -12.28 8.21 52.69
N CYS A 12 -13.34 7.63 53.24
CA CYS A 12 -14.69 8.12 53.02
C CYS A 12 -15.01 9.32 53.94
N PHE A 13 -16.19 9.92 53.79
CA PHE A 13 -16.63 11.05 54.62
C PHE A 13 -16.87 10.68 56.10
N CYS A 14 -16.90 9.39 56.46
CA CYS A 14 -16.90 8.96 57.87
C CYS A 14 -15.50 9.02 58.52
N GLY A 15 -14.44 9.20 57.73
CA GLY A 15 -13.04 9.08 58.19
C GLY A 15 -12.45 7.67 58.06
N ASP A 16 -13.29 6.66 57.79
CA ASP A 16 -12.89 5.26 57.59
C ASP A 16 -12.25 5.05 56.21
N ILE A 17 -11.47 3.96 56.05
CA ILE A 17 -10.91 3.58 54.75
C ILE A 17 -12.02 3.11 53.81
N ALA A 18 -12.08 3.66 52.60
CA ALA A 18 -13.00 3.25 51.56
C ALA A 18 -12.59 1.91 50.93
N ASN A 19 -13.57 1.07 50.63
CA ASN A 19 -13.34 -0.21 49.96
C ASN A 19 -13.25 -0.03 48.44
N ASN A 20 -12.45 -0.87 47.80
CA ASN A 20 -12.29 -0.90 46.34
C ASN A 20 -13.21 -1.96 45.72
N PHE A 21 -13.93 -1.58 44.68
CA PHE A 21 -14.86 -2.43 43.94
C PHE A 21 -14.61 -2.32 42.44
N THR A 22 -14.98 -3.38 41.72
CA THR A 22 -14.97 -3.40 40.25
C THR A 22 -16.39 -3.24 39.74
N SER A 23 -16.63 -2.28 38.85
CA SER A 23 -17.93 -2.05 38.22
C SER A 23 -18.27 -3.23 37.28
N THR A 24 -19.49 -3.72 37.44
CA THR A 24 -20.12 -4.74 36.58
C THR A 24 -21.16 -4.15 35.64
N THR A 25 -21.25 -2.81 35.57
CA THR A 25 -22.23 -2.14 34.70
C THR A 25 -21.85 -2.27 33.22
N VAL A 26 -22.85 -2.28 32.34
CA VAL A 26 -22.65 -2.36 30.87
C VAL A 26 -21.80 -1.19 30.34
N TYR A 27 -21.94 -0.01 30.94
CA TYR A 27 -21.23 1.21 30.49
C TYR A 27 -19.79 1.32 31.04
N ASN A 28 -19.48 0.68 32.17
CA ASN A 28 -18.15 0.73 32.78
C ASN A 28 -17.70 -0.66 33.24
N PRO A 29 -17.67 -1.69 32.38
CA PRO A 29 -17.33 -3.04 32.78
C PRO A 29 -15.85 -3.11 33.18
N GLY A 30 -15.55 -3.67 34.35
CA GLY A 30 -14.18 -3.86 34.81
C GLY A 30 -13.50 -2.62 35.40
N ARG A 31 -14.11 -1.43 35.30
CA ARG A 31 -13.53 -0.20 35.87
C ARG A 31 -13.62 -0.20 37.40
N ARG A 32 -12.56 0.20 38.09
CA ARG A 32 -12.47 0.15 39.55
C ARG A 32 -12.86 1.47 40.20
N PHE A 33 -13.55 1.41 41.34
CA PHE A 33 -13.98 2.57 42.12
C PHE A 33 -13.86 2.32 43.62
N TYR A 34 -13.76 3.39 44.39
CA TYR A 34 -13.82 3.37 45.84
C TYR A 34 -15.22 3.78 46.32
N LYS A 35 -15.75 3.12 47.35
CA LYS A 35 -16.95 3.59 48.07
C LYS A 35 -16.86 3.32 49.57
N CYS A 36 -17.74 3.97 50.35
CA CYS A 36 -17.86 3.69 51.78
C CYS A 36 -18.07 2.19 52.04
N ALA A 37 -17.36 1.65 53.04
CA ALA A 37 -17.44 0.24 53.41
C ALA A 37 -18.67 -0.10 54.26
N LYS A 38 -19.33 0.90 54.84
CA LYS A 38 -20.54 0.71 55.65
C LYS A 38 -21.73 0.25 54.80
N PRO A 39 -22.70 -0.48 55.39
CA PRO A 39 -23.96 -0.82 54.73
C PRO A 39 -24.68 0.43 54.23
N GLU A 40 -25.54 0.28 53.23
CA GLU A 40 -26.21 1.40 52.54
C GLU A 40 -26.94 2.34 53.50
N ASN A 41 -27.59 1.78 54.52
CA ASN A 41 -28.35 2.51 55.54
C ASN A 41 -27.47 3.40 56.45
N GLU A 42 -26.17 3.12 56.54
CA GLU A 42 -25.19 3.81 57.38
C GLU A 42 -24.04 4.43 56.55
N SER A 43 -24.15 4.34 55.23
CA SER A 43 -23.15 4.83 54.29
C SER A 43 -23.19 6.36 54.25
N CYS A 44 -22.02 6.99 54.23
CA CYS A 44 -21.91 8.43 54.00
C CYS A 44 -22.03 8.83 52.52
N GLY A 45 -22.29 7.90 51.62
CA GLY A 45 -22.45 8.18 50.18
C GLY A 45 -21.13 8.45 49.43
N PHE A 46 -19.97 8.32 50.07
CA PHE A 46 -18.68 8.46 49.40
C PHE A 46 -18.53 7.47 48.22
N TRP A 47 -18.15 7.98 47.05
CA TRP A 47 -17.89 7.22 45.83
C TRP A 47 -16.92 7.98 44.90
N GLU A 48 -15.89 7.33 44.39
CA GLU A 48 -14.91 7.91 43.43
C GLU A 48 -14.33 6.83 42.50
N TRP A 49 -14.02 7.16 41.24
CA TRP A 49 -13.27 6.25 40.36
C TRP A 49 -11.82 6.07 40.82
N GLN A 50 -11.26 4.86 40.65
CA GLN A 50 -9.84 4.58 40.82
C GLN A 50 -9.07 4.83 39.52
N ASP A 51 -9.42 5.85 38.75
CA ASP A 51 -8.64 6.15 37.56
C ASP A 51 -7.24 6.60 38.00
N GLU A 52 -6.22 5.96 37.45
CA GLU A 52 -4.86 6.43 37.65
C GLU A 52 -4.69 7.73 36.86
N VAL A 53 -4.15 8.76 37.53
CA VAL A 53 -3.65 9.94 36.83
C VAL A 53 -2.46 9.46 36.01
N LEU A 54 -2.63 9.41 34.69
CA LEU A 54 -1.53 9.10 33.78
C LEU A 54 -0.45 10.15 34.01
N LEU A 55 0.74 9.69 34.40
CA LEU A 55 1.93 10.54 34.52
C LEU A 55 2.13 11.31 33.21
N ASP A 56 2.54 12.58 33.30
CA ASP A 56 2.77 13.44 32.13
C ASP A 56 3.68 12.76 31.09
N ARG A 57 4.68 12.01 31.56
CA ARG A 57 5.56 11.22 30.70
C ARG A 57 4.82 10.17 29.87
N ALA A 58 3.83 9.48 30.44
CA ALA A 58 3.02 8.51 29.73
C ALA A 58 2.14 9.18 28.67
N LEU A 59 1.54 10.34 28.99
CA LEU A 59 0.74 11.12 28.05
C LEU A 59 1.57 11.62 26.86
N VAL A 60 2.79 12.13 27.09
CA VAL A 60 3.70 12.53 26.01
C VAL A 60 4.01 11.36 25.08
N VAL A 61 4.29 10.18 25.64
CA VAL A 61 4.58 8.97 24.85
C VAL A 61 3.36 8.55 24.02
N ILE A 62 2.17 8.53 24.62
CA ILE A 62 0.92 8.19 23.91
C ILE A 62 0.67 9.16 22.75
N ASN A 63 0.80 10.47 23.00
CA ASN A 63 0.60 11.48 21.97
C ASN A 63 1.62 11.37 20.83
N ASN A 64 2.88 11.05 21.15
CA ASN A 64 3.92 10.82 20.14
C ASN A 64 3.64 9.58 19.29
N PHE A 65 3.12 8.51 19.88
CA PHE A 65 2.72 7.34 19.10
C PHE A 65 1.51 7.63 18.22
N LYS A 66 0.52 8.36 18.76
CA LYS A 66 -0.65 8.77 18.00
C LYS A 66 -0.26 9.60 16.79
N SER A 67 0.57 10.63 16.96
CA SER A 67 1.02 11.46 15.83
C SER A 67 1.80 10.66 14.78
N LYS A 68 2.67 9.72 15.20
CA LYS A 68 3.38 8.82 14.27
C LYS A 68 2.42 7.89 13.52
N PHE A 69 1.40 7.37 14.21
CA PHE A 69 0.39 6.53 13.59
C PHE A 69 -0.40 7.31 12.54
N ASP A 70 -0.85 8.52 12.87
CA ASP A 70 -1.58 9.39 11.95
C ASP A 70 -0.74 9.73 10.71
N VAL A 71 0.55 10.03 10.89
CA VAL A 71 1.49 10.26 9.77
C VAL A 71 1.64 9.01 8.91
N ALA A 72 1.85 7.83 9.51
CA ALA A 72 1.98 6.57 8.77
C ALA A 72 0.69 6.23 8.00
N GLN A 73 -0.47 6.51 8.57
CA GLN A 73 -1.76 6.31 7.91
C GLN A 73 -1.91 7.21 6.68
N VAL A 74 -1.55 8.49 6.79
CA VAL A 74 -1.56 9.43 5.65
C VAL A 74 -0.57 8.99 4.55
N GLN A 75 0.61 8.52 4.94
CA GLN A 75 1.60 7.99 3.99
C GLN A 75 1.07 6.76 3.24
N LEU A 76 0.41 5.82 3.93
CA LEU A 76 -0.22 4.66 3.28
C LEU A 76 -1.28 5.09 2.26
N ILE A 77 -2.16 6.02 2.62
CA ILE A 77 -3.19 6.53 1.71
C ILE A 77 -2.53 7.18 0.48
N THR A 78 -1.48 7.97 0.68
CA THR A 78 -0.75 8.65 -0.39
C THR A 78 -0.06 7.65 -1.32
N LEU A 79 0.61 6.64 -0.75
CA LEU A 79 1.30 5.61 -1.51
C LEU A 79 0.32 4.77 -2.34
N ASN A 80 -0.83 4.41 -1.77
CA ASN A 80 -1.88 3.69 -2.50
C ASN A 80 -2.40 4.49 -3.69
N LYS A 81 -2.64 5.80 -3.52
CA LYS A 81 -3.03 6.67 -4.64
C LYS A 81 -1.97 6.73 -5.74
N ALA A 82 -0.69 6.85 -5.37
CA ALA A 82 0.41 6.84 -6.32
C ALA A 82 0.54 5.49 -7.05
N LEU A 83 0.32 4.38 -6.33
CA LEU A 83 0.31 3.04 -6.89
C LEU A 83 -0.81 2.88 -7.92
N ASP A 84 -2.01 3.40 -7.64
CA ASP A 84 -3.13 3.31 -8.57
C ASP A 84 -2.91 4.16 -9.82
N ALA A 85 -2.34 5.37 -9.68
CA ALA A 85 -1.91 6.17 -10.82
C ALA A 85 -0.86 5.44 -11.69
N CYS A 86 0.11 4.77 -11.05
CA CYS A 86 1.13 3.99 -11.74
C CYS A 86 0.55 2.78 -12.48
N LYS A 87 -0.45 2.10 -11.91
CA LYS A 87 -1.16 1.00 -12.58
C LYS A 87 -1.87 1.47 -13.85
N ILE A 88 -2.58 2.61 -13.78
CA ILE A 88 -3.27 3.20 -14.93
C ILE A 88 -2.27 3.54 -16.04
N GLU A 89 -1.14 4.17 -15.71
CA GLU A 89 -0.14 4.52 -16.72
C GLU A 89 0.51 3.27 -17.32
N ARG A 90 0.77 2.23 -16.51
CA ARG A 90 1.26 0.94 -17.00
C ARG A 90 0.31 0.31 -18.01
N GLU A 91 -0.99 0.29 -17.73
CA GLU A 91 -2.00 -0.24 -18.66
C GLU A 91 -2.03 0.55 -19.97
N ARG A 92 -1.93 1.88 -19.88
CA ARG A 92 -1.84 2.76 -21.06
C ARG A 92 -0.60 2.47 -21.89
N LEU A 93 0.55 2.29 -21.24
CA LEU A 93 1.80 1.97 -21.94
C LEU A 93 1.74 0.58 -22.57
N MET A 94 1.13 -0.40 -21.90
CA MET A 94 0.95 -1.75 -22.44
C MET A 94 0.16 -1.72 -23.75
N GLN A 95 -0.95 -0.96 -23.80
CA GLN A 95 -1.71 -0.76 -25.04
C GLN A 95 -0.88 -0.12 -26.17
N LYS A 96 0.03 0.81 -25.84
CA LYS A 96 0.93 1.40 -26.83
C LYS A 96 1.97 0.40 -27.34
N VAL A 97 2.48 -0.47 -26.46
CA VAL A 97 3.42 -1.53 -26.85
C VAL A 97 2.73 -2.51 -27.81
N ASP A 98 1.51 -2.95 -27.49
CA ASP A 98 0.74 -3.85 -28.37
C ASP A 98 0.49 -3.22 -29.75
N ALA A 99 0.16 -1.92 -29.79
CA ALA A 99 -0.03 -1.18 -31.03
C ALA A 99 1.26 -1.06 -31.85
N LEU A 100 2.39 -0.79 -31.20
CA LEU A 100 3.70 -0.73 -31.86
C LEU A 100 4.13 -2.10 -32.39
N GLU A 101 3.89 -3.17 -31.64
CA GLU A 101 4.18 -4.54 -32.07
C GLU A 101 3.38 -4.90 -33.33
N ALA A 102 2.08 -4.56 -33.37
CA ALA A 102 1.25 -4.75 -34.55
C ALA A 102 1.78 -3.99 -35.78
N ILE A 103 2.21 -2.73 -35.61
CA ILE A 103 2.81 -1.93 -36.68
C ILE A 103 4.10 -2.58 -37.19
N ASN A 104 4.99 -2.98 -36.26
CA ASN A 104 6.26 -3.60 -36.61
C ASN A 104 6.07 -4.90 -37.39
N ILE A 105 5.09 -5.73 -37.02
CA ILE A 105 4.74 -6.95 -37.77
C ILE A 105 4.34 -6.61 -39.22
N VAL A 106 3.50 -5.58 -39.42
CA VAL A 106 3.08 -5.16 -40.76
C VAL A 106 4.26 -4.64 -41.59
N GLU A 107 5.13 -3.84 -40.99
CA GLU A 107 6.33 -3.31 -41.66
C GLU A 107 7.29 -4.44 -42.05
N ALA A 108 7.54 -5.39 -41.15
CA ALA A 108 8.37 -6.57 -41.42
C ALA A 108 7.79 -7.42 -42.56
N ASN A 109 6.47 -7.58 -42.63
CA ASN A 109 5.80 -8.29 -43.73
C ASN A 109 5.98 -7.58 -45.07
N LYS A 110 5.81 -6.25 -45.10
CA LYS A 110 6.02 -5.45 -46.31
C LYS A 110 7.49 -5.50 -46.78
N ALA A 111 8.44 -5.45 -45.85
CA ALA A 111 9.86 -5.58 -46.16
C ALA A 111 10.16 -6.94 -46.83
N ARG A 112 9.66 -8.04 -46.25
CA ARG A 112 9.81 -9.38 -46.86
C ARG A 112 9.18 -9.49 -48.25
N GLU A 113 7.99 -8.94 -48.44
CA GLU A 113 7.33 -8.94 -49.75
C GLU A 113 8.15 -8.16 -50.79
N LEU A 114 8.71 -7.01 -50.41
CA LEU A 114 9.57 -6.22 -51.27
C LEU A 114 10.86 -6.98 -51.60
N GLU A 115 11.50 -7.62 -50.62
CA GLU A 115 12.67 -8.46 -50.84
C GLU A 115 12.39 -9.61 -51.82
N GLU A 116 11.23 -10.26 -51.72
CA GLU A 116 10.83 -11.32 -52.66
C GLU A 116 10.68 -10.76 -54.09
N LYS A 117 10.02 -9.60 -54.25
CA LYS A 117 9.87 -8.93 -55.55
C LYS A 117 11.22 -8.51 -56.13
N VAL A 118 12.12 -7.99 -55.30
CA VAL A 118 13.48 -7.61 -55.70
C VAL A 118 14.26 -8.85 -56.14
N LEU A 119 14.15 -9.97 -55.43
CA LEU A 119 14.81 -11.22 -55.79
C LEU A 119 14.30 -11.76 -57.14
N LYS A 120 12.97 -11.73 -57.36
CA LYS A 120 12.37 -12.07 -58.67
C LYS A 120 12.89 -11.17 -59.78
N LEU A 121 12.93 -9.85 -59.56
CA LEU A 121 13.45 -8.90 -60.54
C LEU A 121 14.93 -9.15 -60.87
N LYS A 122 15.77 -9.39 -59.85
CA LYS A 122 17.18 -9.76 -60.04
C LYS A 122 17.32 -11.03 -60.88
N MET A 123 16.47 -12.04 -60.63
CA MET A 123 16.47 -13.27 -61.42
C MET A 123 16.12 -13.01 -62.90
N PHE A 124 15.12 -12.18 -63.20
CA PHE A 124 14.79 -11.79 -64.58
C PHE A 124 15.94 -11.07 -65.28
N ILE A 125 16.62 -10.16 -64.58
CA ILE A 125 17.79 -9.43 -65.12
C ILE A 125 18.90 -10.42 -65.46
N ILE A 126 19.24 -11.35 -64.55
CA ILE A 126 20.29 -12.35 -64.77
C ILE A 126 19.98 -13.23 -65.99
N ILE A 127 18.75 -13.73 -66.10
CA ILE A 127 18.32 -14.54 -67.25
C ILE A 127 18.43 -13.75 -68.55
N SER A 128 17.96 -12.50 -68.55
CA SER A 128 18.01 -11.62 -69.73
C SER A 128 19.45 -11.33 -70.16
N CYS A 129 20.35 -11.06 -69.21
CA CYS A 129 21.78 -10.88 -69.47
C CYS A 129 22.42 -12.14 -70.06
N ALA A 130 22.11 -13.33 -69.52
CA ALA A 130 22.65 -14.59 -70.02
C ALA A 130 22.20 -14.88 -71.48
N LEU A 131 20.92 -14.67 -71.79
CA LEU A 131 20.40 -14.81 -73.15
C LEU A 131 21.04 -13.81 -74.12
N PHE A 132 21.20 -12.55 -73.71
CA PHE A 132 21.84 -11.51 -74.52
C PHE A 132 23.31 -11.85 -74.83
N VAL A 133 24.09 -12.26 -73.82
CA VAL A 133 25.48 -12.68 -74.01
C VAL A 133 25.55 -13.89 -74.96
N GLY A 134 24.71 -14.89 -74.76
CA GLY A 134 24.63 -16.06 -75.64
C GLY A 134 24.34 -15.69 -77.10
N PHE A 135 23.39 -14.78 -77.33
CA PHE A 135 23.07 -14.28 -78.66
C PHE A 135 24.26 -13.55 -79.31
N VAL A 136 24.91 -12.65 -78.58
CA VAL A 136 26.09 -11.92 -79.08
C VAL A 136 27.22 -12.90 -79.43
N THR A 137 27.50 -13.90 -78.60
CA THR A 137 28.55 -14.89 -78.88
C THR A 137 28.25 -15.72 -80.13
N ALA A 138 26.99 -16.14 -80.32
CA ALA A 138 26.60 -16.91 -81.50
C ALA A 138 26.71 -16.08 -82.80
N PHE A 139 26.42 -14.78 -82.72
CA PHE A 139 26.57 -13.87 -83.86
C PHE A 139 28.04 -13.64 -84.23
N LEU A 140 28.93 -13.49 -83.24
CA LEU A 140 30.36 -13.27 -83.47
C LEU A 140 31.10 -14.53 -83.98
N MET A 141 30.53 -15.72 -83.79
CA MET A 141 31.10 -16.99 -84.24
C MET A 141 30.66 -17.41 -85.65
N LYS A 142 29.85 -16.60 -86.33
CA LYS A 142 29.31 -16.85 -87.66
C LYS A 142 29.98 -15.97 -88.70
#